data_AF-A0A0U5F206-F1
#
_entry.id   AF-A0A0U5F206-F1
#
_cell.length_a   1.000
_cell.length_b   1.000
_cell.length_c   1.000
_cell.angle_alpha   90.00
_cell.angle_beta   90.00
_cell.angle_gamma   90.00
#
_symmetry.space_group_name_H-M   'P 1'
#
loop_
_entity.id
_entity.type
_entity.pdbx_description
1 polymer ?
#
loop_
_entity_poly.entity_id
_entity_poly.type
_entity_poly.pdbx_seq_one_letter_code
_entity_poly.pdbx_strand_id
1 'polypeptide(L)'
;MLVMLSACTGENAQHDPTLHNPHHTLSTQLGGHSFHPPNTTPDVFLATSKNAEQEIQTRSDVCRALTAEPTLTITLMFGLKRPHGVDITPHEWQDFVETTITPRFPSGLSVLPVEGQWQDRVTGKIGQEPSRFVLIAAPPSTPHLAQKLTDIRSSYQRRFDQQAVGVTITPSCSAF
;
A
#
# COMPACT_ATOMS: atom_id res chain seq x y z
N MET A 1 2.31 -7.92 9.43
CA MET A 1 0.99 -7.27 9.34
C MET A 1 0.88 -6.58 8.00
N LEU A 2 0.04 -7.08 7.10
CA LEU A 2 -0.50 -6.22 6.04
C LEU A 2 -1.97 -6.58 5.84
N VAL A 3 -2.81 -5.78 6.48
CA VAL A 3 -4.21 -5.67 6.17
C VAL A 3 -4.29 -5.05 4.78
N MET A 4 -4.62 -5.83 3.76
CA MET A 4 -5.19 -5.26 2.55
C MET A 4 -6.60 -4.80 2.92
N LEU A 5 -6.71 -3.58 3.45
CA LEU A 5 -8.00 -2.90 3.53
C LEU A 5 -8.62 -2.97 2.14
N SER A 6 -9.90 -3.35 2.09
CA SER A 6 -10.75 -3.25 0.91
C SER A 6 -10.39 -2.02 0.10
N ALA A 7 -9.97 -2.22 -1.15
CA ALA A 7 -9.97 -1.11 -2.09
C ALA A 7 -11.42 -0.63 -2.23
N CYS A 8 -11.58 0.68 -2.10
CA CYS A 8 -12.81 1.44 -2.17
C CYS A 8 -13.69 0.99 -3.34
N THR A 9 -14.96 0.69 -3.05
CA THR A 9 -16.03 0.81 -4.04
C THR A 9 -16.15 2.30 -4.39
N GLY A 10 -15.85 2.64 -5.63
CA GLY A 10 -16.10 3.98 -6.17
C GLY A 10 -17.62 4.19 -6.29
N GLU A 11 -18.17 5.09 -5.49
CA GLU A 11 -19.54 5.58 -5.69
C GLU A 11 -19.45 6.91 -6.44
N ASN A 12 -19.89 6.89 -7.70
CA ASN A 12 -20.08 8.07 -8.52
C ASN A 12 -21.20 8.92 -7.90
N ALA A 13 -20.85 10.01 -7.22
CA ALA A 13 -21.79 11.06 -6.89
C ALA A 13 -22.03 11.92 -8.13
N GLN A 14 -23.06 11.57 -8.91
CA GLN A 14 -23.62 12.44 -9.95
C GLN A 14 -24.41 13.57 -9.27
N HIS A 15 -24.01 14.79 -9.56
CA HIS A 15 -24.67 16.04 -9.14
C HIS A 15 -25.97 16.21 -9.94
N ASP A 16 -27.11 16.35 -9.27
CA ASP A 16 -28.38 16.76 -9.88
C ASP A 16 -28.92 18.01 -9.16
N PRO A 17 -28.95 19.19 -9.81
CA PRO A 17 -29.52 20.39 -9.24
C PRO A 17 -30.96 20.55 -9.73
N THR A 18 -31.91 20.62 -8.78
CA THR A 18 -33.12 21.48 -8.75
C THR A 18 -34.32 20.74 -8.15
N LEU A 19 -34.83 21.23 -7.01
CA LEU A 19 -36.23 21.69 -6.92
C LEU A 19 -36.50 22.48 -5.63
N HIS A 20 -37.19 23.58 -5.85
CA HIS A 20 -37.85 24.58 -5.01
C HIS A 20 -38.26 24.29 -3.54
N ASN A 21 -38.05 25.33 -2.72
CA ASN A 21 -38.72 25.84 -1.49
C ASN A 21 -40.29 25.80 -1.58
N PRO A 22 -41.16 26.03 -0.54
CA PRO A 22 -40.88 26.83 0.67
C PRO A 22 -41.67 26.60 2.00
N HIS A 23 -41.24 27.36 3.02
CA HIS A 23 -41.92 27.91 4.22
C HIS A 23 -42.69 27.01 5.22
N HIS A 24 -42.35 27.09 6.51
CA HIS A 24 -43.26 27.55 7.59
C HIS A 24 -42.52 27.76 8.93
N THR A 25 -42.88 28.84 9.62
CA THR A 25 -42.35 29.39 10.89
C THR A 25 -43.21 28.97 12.09
N LEU A 26 -42.61 28.72 13.26
CA LEU A 26 -43.12 28.84 14.67
C LEU A 26 -42.19 28.00 15.58
N SER A 27 -41.92 28.24 16.87
CA SER A 27 -41.80 29.38 17.78
C SER A 27 -41.36 28.74 19.12
N THR A 28 -40.40 29.35 19.86
CA THR A 28 -40.15 29.19 21.34
C THR A 28 -39.76 27.77 21.85
N GLN A 29 -38.82 27.51 22.78
CA GLN A 29 -38.37 28.25 23.97
C GLN A 29 -37.15 27.51 24.60
N LEU A 30 -36.20 28.28 25.13
CA LEU A 30 -35.27 28.00 26.26
C LEU A 30 -34.29 26.79 26.21
N GLY A 31 -32.99 27.11 26.22
CA GLY A 31 -31.92 26.16 26.55
C GLY A 31 -30.52 26.71 26.24
N GLY A 32 -30.11 27.79 26.91
CA GLY A 32 -28.77 28.36 26.77
C GLY A 32 -27.71 27.47 27.43
N HIS A 33 -27.08 26.59 26.65
CA HIS A 33 -25.77 26.05 26.97
C HIS A 33 -24.82 26.42 25.84
N SER A 34 -23.99 27.43 26.09
CA SER A 34 -22.85 27.77 25.24
C SER A 34 -21.95 26.55 25.13
N PHE A 35 -22.03 25.81 24.03
CA PHE A 35 -20.97 24.90 23.62
C PHE A 35 -19.78 25.75 23.20
N HIS A 36 -18.84 25.96 24.12
CA HIS A 36 -17.48 26.32 23.76
C HIS A 36 -16.85 25.10 23.09
N PRO A 37 -16.42 25.14 21.81
CA PRO A 37 -15.49 24.14 21.33
C PRO A 37 -14.22 24.22 22.20
N PRO A 38 -13.62 23.09 22.61
CA PRO A 38 -12.33 23.13 23.25
C PRO A 38 -11.35 23.84 22.32
N ASN A 39 -10.74 24.88 22.86
CA ASN A 39 -9.71 25.69 22.22
C ASN A 39 -8.55 24.78 21.81
N THR A 40 -8.59 24.25 20.59
CA THR A 40 -7.46 23.55 19.99
C THR A 40 -6.52 24.65 19.53
N THR A 41 -5.43 24.79 20.28
CA THR A 41 -4.43 25.83 20.06
C THR A 41 -3.82 25.72 18.66
N PRO A 42 -3.57 26.86 17.97
CA PRO A 42 -2.82 26.88 16.71
C PRO A 42 -1.37 26.35 16.85
N ASP A 43 -0.84 26.25 18.06
CA ASP A 43 0.52 25.77 18.35
C ASP A 43 0.77 24.31 17.98
N VAL A 44 -0.24 23.43 18.08
CA VAL A 44 -0.05 21.99 17.82
C VAL A 44 0.18 21.72 16.32
N PHE A 45 -0.49 22.46 15.45
CA PHE A 45 -0.36 22.34 13.99
C PHE A 45 1.01 22.84 13.48
N LEU A 46 1.50 23.94 14.07
CA LEU A 46 2.82 24.50 13.75
C LEU A 46 3.97 23.60 14.24
N ALA A 47 3.83 23.01 15.43
CA ALA A 47 4.84 22.08 15.98
C ALA A 47 4.93 20.77 15.16
N THR A 48 3.80 20.25 14.67
CA THR A 48 3.77 19.04 13.82
C THR A 48 4.37 19.28 12.44
N SER A 49 4.14 20.46 11.82
CA SER A 49 4.79 20.80 10.53
C SER A 49 6.31 20.88 10.66
N LYS A 50 6.81 21.55 11.72
CA LYS A 50 8.26 21.66 11.97
C LYS A 50 8.92 20.30 12.20
N ASN A 51 8.26 19.41 12.95
CA ASN A 51 8.80 18.07 13.18
C ASN A 51 8.85 17.23 11.89
N ALA A 52 7.83 17.28 11.05
CA ALA A 52 7.80 16.58 9.77
C ALA A 52 8.88 17.10 8.79
N GLU A 53 9.07 18.42 8.74
CA GLU A 53 10.12 19.06 7.95
C GLU A 53 11.52 18.68 8.45
N GLN A 54 11.73 18.62 9.77
CA GLN A 54 13.00 18.16 10.36
C GLN A 54 13.28 16.67 10.08
N GLU A 55 12.27 15.81 10.09
CA GLU A 55 12.44 14.38 9.75
C GLU A 55 12.78 14.17 8.26
N ILE A 56 12.15 14.93 7.37
CA ILE A 56 12.45 14.90 5.93
C ILE A 56 13.87 15.44 5.67
N GLN A 57 14.25 16.53 6.35
CA GLN A 57 15.58 17.11 6.25
C GLN A 57 16.66 16.16 6.75
N THR A 58 16.45 15.53 7.91
CA THR A 58 17.41 14.57 8.49
C THR A 58 17.58 13.35 7.57
N ARG A 59 16.50 12.84 6.98
CA ARG A 59 16.56 11.75 5.99
C ARG A 59 17.37 12.16 4.75
N SER A 60 17.17 13.38 4.25
CA SER A 60 17.92 13.94 3.12
C SER A 60 19.42 14.08 3.42
N ASP A 61 19.79 14.47 4.64
CA ASP A 61 21.19 14.61 5.02
C ASP A 61 21.92 13.26 5.14
N VAL A 62 21.26 12.23 5.69
CA VAL A 62 21.81 10.86 5.71
C VAL A 62 21.99 10.32 4.29
N CYS A 63 20.99 10.48 3.41
CA CYS A 63 21.10 10.09 2.01
C CYS A 63 22.31 10.77 1.34
N ARG A 64 22.48 12.08 1.55
CA ARG A 64 23.58 12.84 0.97
C ARG A 64 24.94 12.42 1.49
N ALA A 65 25.06 12.17 2.80
CA ALA A 65 26.31 11.73 3.42
C ALA A 65 26.76 10.36 2.90
N LEU A 66 25.81 9.47 2.58
CA LEU A 66 26.08 8.18 1.96
C LEU A 66 26.26 8.24 0.43
N THR A 67 26.13 9.42 -0.19
CA THR A 67 26.08 9.56 -1.65
C THR A 67 25.01 8.66 -2.27
N ALA A 68 23.89 8.49 -1.57
CA ALA A 68 22.79 7.64 -1.98
C ALA A 68 21.95 8.32 -3.05
N GLU A 69 21.54 7.55 -4.05
CA GLU A 69 20.68 8.03 -5.13
C GLU A 69 19.20 7.81 -4.79
N PRO A 70 18.28 8.64 -5.32
CA PRO A 70 16.85 8.41 -5.18
C PRO A 70 16.43 7.04 -5.73
N THR A 71 15.70 6.29 -4.92
CA THR A 71 15.19 4.96 -5.27
C THR A 71 13.72 4.80 -4.89
N LEU A 72 13.08 3.80 -5.47
CA LEU A 72 11.82 3.25 -5.01
C LEU A 72 12.12 1.90 -4.35
N THR A 73 11.75 1.77 -3.08
CA THR A 73 11.69 0.47 -2.41
C THR A 73 10.34 -0.16 -2.73
N ILE A 74 10.37 -1.28 -3.45
CA ILE A 74 9.19 -2.02 -3.88
C ILE A 74 9.18 -3.34 -3.14
N THR A 75 8.05 -3.64 -2.51
CA THR A 75 7.82 -4.94 -1.88
C THR A 75 6.64 -5.60 -2.57
N LEU A 76 6.88 -6.77 -3.17
CA LEU A 76 5.84 -7.65 -3.68
C LEU A 76 5.56 -8.76 -2.65
N MET A 77 4.29 -9.02 -2.37
CA MET A 77 3.86 -10.00 -1.36
C MET A 77 3.11 -11.16 -2.02
N PHE A 78 3.62 -12.37 -1.84
CA PHE A 78 3.11 -13.59 -2.45
C PHE A 78 2.68 -14.59 -1.38
N GLY A 79 1.43 -15.05 -1.43
CA GLY A 79 0.95 -16.20 -0.66
C GLY A 79 1.37 -17.51 -1.33
N LEU A 80 1.68 -18.53 -0.53
CA LEU A 80 2.12 -19.84 -1.03
C LEU A 80 1.03 -20.92 -0.97
N LYS A 81 -0.14 -20.64 -0.41
CA LYS A 81 -1.27 -21.59 -0.38
C LYS A 81 -2.14 -21.42 -1.61
N ARG A 82 -2.38 -22.50 -2.35
CA ARG A 82 -3.37 -22.49 -3.44
C ARG A 82 -4.79 -22.54 -2.86
N PRO A 83 -5.80 -21.95 -3.52
CA PRO A 83 -7.19 -22.13 -3.09
C PRO A 83 -7.61 -23.60 -3.07
N HIS A 84 -7.07 -24.38 -4.01
CA HIS A 84 -7.31 -25.80 -4.16
C HIS A 84 -6.00 -26.55 -4.45
N GLY A 85 -5.86 -27.75 -3.91
CA GLY A 85 -4.72 -28.64 -4.18
C GLY A 85 -3.55 -28.45 -3.21
N VAL A 86 -2.36 -28.83 -3.67
CA VAL A 86 -1.13 -28.78 -2.89
C VAL A 86 -0.61 -27.34 -2.82
N ASP A 87 0.03 -26.95 -1.73
CA ASP A 87 0.70 -25.66 -1.60
C ASP A 87 1.83 -25.49 -2.64
N ILE A 88 2.18 -24.24 -2.95
CA ILE A 88 3.26 -23.91 -3.87
C ILE A 88 4.58 -24.42 -3.29
N THR A 89 5.22 -25.33 -4.02
CA THR A 89 6.45 -25.96 -3.54
C THR A 89 7.63 -24.99 -3.62
N PRO A 90 8.70 -25.20 -2.83
CA PRO A 90 9.92 -24.39 -2.93
C PRO A 90 10.51 -24.35 -4.34
N HIS A 91 10.45 -25.47 -5.08
CA HIS A 91 10.93 -25.55 -6.45
C HIS A 91 10.08 -24.71 -7.41
N GLU A 92 8.75 -24.80 -7.33
CA GLU A 92 7.86 -23.98 -8.16
C GLU A 92 8.02 -22.48 -7.89
N TRP A 93 8.20 -22.11 -6.61
CA TRP A 93 8.50 -20.74 -6.22
C TRP A 93 9.83 -20.28 -6.83
N GLN A 94 10.89 -21.07 -6.70
CA GLN A 94 12.21 -20.74 -7.21
C GLN A 94 12.18 -20.55 -8.74
N ASP A 95 11.54 -21.47 -9.46
CA ASP A 95 11.36 -21.38 -10.90
C ASP A 95 10.58 -20.10 -11.30
N PHE A 96 9.53 -19.72 -10.54
CA PHE A 96 8.83 -18.47 -10.79
C PHE A 96 9.73 -17.23 -10.63
N VAL A 97 10.56 -17.20 -9.59
CA VAL A 97 11.52 -16.11 -9.38
C VAL A 97 12.48 -16.02 -10.57
N GLU A 98 13.10 -17.14 -10.94
CA GLU A 98 14.12 -17.21 -11.99
C GLU A 98 13.57 -16.86 -13.38
N THR A 99 12.38 -17.35 -13.72
CA THR A 99 11.82 -17.21 -15.07
C THR A 99 10.98 -15.95 -15.24
N THR A 100 10.40 -15.42 -14.16
CA THR A 100 9.44 -14.31 -14.24
C THR A 100 9.96 -13.03 -13.59
N ILE A 101 10.51 -13.09 -12.37
CA ILE A 101 10.88 -11.87 -11.64
C ILE A 101 12.27 -11.39 -12.05
N THR A 102 13.28 -12.26 -11.96
CA THR A 102 14.69 -11.92 -12.20
C THR A 102 14.93 -11.29 -13.58
N PRO A 103 14.34 -11.77 -14.70
CA PRO A 103 14.56 -11.16 -16.01
C PRO A 103 14.02 -9.72 -16.12
N ARG A 104 13.05 -9.34 -15.28
CA ARG A 104 12.48 -7.98 -15.25
C ARG A 104 13.30 -7.02 -14.38
N PHE A 105 14.03 -7.56 -13.42
CA PHE A 105 14.89 -6.85 -12.47
C PHE A 105 16.30 -7.46 -12.43
N PRO A 106 17.08 -7.34 -13.54
CA PRO A 106 18.40 -7.97 -13.66
C PRO A 106 19.44 -7.38 -12.69
N SER A 107 19.20 -6.18 -12.17
CA SER A 107 20.05 -5.55 -11.15
C SER A 107 19.97 -6.23 -9.78
N GLY A 108 19.02 -7.16 -9.59
CA GLY A 108 18.89 -7.95 -8.38
C GLY A 108 17.61 -7.68 -7.59
N LEU A 109 17.36 -8.58 -6.64
CA LEU A 109 16.23 -8.59 -5.72
C LEU A 109 16.59 -9.43 -4.49
N SER A 110 15.85 -9.23 -3.40
CA SER A 110 15.94 -10.08 -2.21
C SER A 110 14.62 -10.78 -1.96
N VAL A 111 14.66 -12.04 -1.53
CA VAL A 111 13.48 -12.81 -1.14
C VAL A 111 13.52 -13.11 0.35
N LEU A 112 12.47 -12.74 1.07
CA LEU A 112 12.32 -13.03 2.49
C LEU A 112 11.18 -14.03 2.73
N PRO A 113 11.40 -15.10 3.51
CA PRO A 113 10.31 -15.93 4.01
C PRO A 113 9.55 -15.19 5.10
N VAL A 114 8.22 -15.23 5.04
CA VAL A 114 7.34 -14.61 6.03
C VAL A 114 6.12 -15.50 6.26
N GLU A 115 5.49 -15.37 7.42
CA GLU A 115 4.16 -15.92 7.69
C GLU A 115 3.11 -14.81 7.53
N GLY A 116 2.20 -15.01 6.60
CA GLY A 116 1.09 -14.11 6.33
C GLY A 116 -0.16 -14.51 7.10
N GLN A 117 -0.99 -13.53 7.45
CA GLN A 117 -2.38 -13.78 7.80
C GLN A 117 -3.23 -12.96 6.85
N TRP A 118 -4.18 -13.59 6.18
CA TRP A 118 -5.00 -12.94 5.17
C TRP A 118 -6.46 -13.32 5.33
N GLN A 119 -7.33 -12.38 5.02
CA GLN A 119 -8.76 -12.62 4.98
C GLN A 119 -9.15 -13.12 3.60
N ASP A 120 -9.70 -14.32 3.54
CA ASP A 120 -10.28 -14.85 2.32
C ASP A 120 -11.43 -13.97 1.84
N ARG A 121 -11.34 -13.48 0.60
CA ARG A 121 -12.29 -12.51 0.06
C ARG A 121 -13.68 -13.09 -0.21
N VAL A 122 -13.78 -14.42 -0.30
CA VAL A 122 -15.04 -15.12 -0.58
C VAL A 122 -15.76 -15.49 0.72
N THR A 123 -15.02 -16.00 1.69
CA THR A 123 -15.54 -16.56 2.95
C THR A 123 -15.41 -15.61 4.14
N GLY A 124 -14.58 -14.57 4.04
CA GLY A 124 -14.32 -13.60 5.10
C GLY A 124 -13.45 -14.14 6.26
N LYS A 125 -12.96 -15.38 6.16
CA LYS A 125 -12.16 -16.02 7.22
C LYS A 125 -10.70 -15.60 7.15
N ILE A 126 -10.06 -15.39 8.30
CA ILE A 126 -8.62 -15.15 8.37
C ILE A 126 -7.88 -16.48 8.40
N GLY A 127 -7.07 -16.74 7.38
CA GLY A 127 -6.15 -17.87 7.32
C GLY A 127 -4.72 -17.42 7.62
N GLN A 128 -3.91 -18.31 8.20
CA GLN A 128 -2.46 -18.17 8.20
C GLN A 128 -1.87 -18.91 7.00
N GLU A 129 -0.92 -18.28 6.30
CA GLU A 129 -0.26 -18.89 5.15
C GLU A 129 1.24 -18.58 5.10
N PRO A 130 2.07 -19.58 4.74
CA PRO A 130 3.44 -19.31 4.32
C PRO A 130 3.43 -18.33 3.15
N SER A 131 4.34 -17.37 3.21
CA SER A 131 4.40 -16.27 2.25
C SER A 131 5.84 -15.94 1.87
N ARG A 132 6.01 -15.19 0.79
CA ARG A 132 7.29 -14.65 0.32
C ARG A 132 7.17 -13.17 0.02
N PHE A 133 8.09 -12.40 0.57
CA PHE A 133 8.26 -11.00 0.19
C PHE A 133 9.44 -10.89 -0.76
N VAL A 134 9.23 -10.23 -1.89
CA VAL A 134 10.29 -9.87 -2.83
C VAL A 134 10.53 -8.38 -2.69
N LEU A 135 11.75 -8.01 -2.29
CA LEU A 135 12.18 -6.62 -2.13
C LEU A 135 13.08 -6.22 -3.29
N ILE A 136 12.76 -5.07 -3.87
CA ILE A 136 13.47 -4.51 -5.02
C ILE A 136 13.74 -3.03 -4.72
N ALA A 137 14.99 -2.61 -4.87
CA ALA A 137 15.36 -1.20 -4.94
C ALA A 137 15.55 -0.85 -6.42
N ALA A 138 14.78 0.10 -6.93
CA ALA A 138 14.82 0.50 -8.33
C ALA A 138 14.88 2.03 -8.47
N PRO A 139 15.68 2.59 -9.39
CA PRO A 139 15.60 4.01 -9.71
C PRO A 139 14.18 4.40 -10.16
N PRO A 140 13.65 5.58 -9.79
CA PRO A 140 12.36 6.05 -10.28
C PRO A 140 12.28 6.13 -11.80
N SER A 141 13.42 6.30 -12.47
CA SER A 141 13.58 6.33 -13.92
C SER A 141 13.56 4.94 -14.59
N THR A 142 13.38 3.86 -13.84
CA THR A 142 13.35 2.49 -14.39
C THR A 142 12.29 2.36 -15.48
N PRO A 143 12.67 1.99 -16.72
CA PRO A 143 11.72 1.88 -17.82
C PRO A 143 10.62 0.86 -17.56
N HIS A 144 9.38 1.24 -17.88
CA HIS A 144 8.19 0.39 -17.80
C HIS A 144 7.97 -0.26 -16.42
N LEU A 145 8.41 0.39 -15.33
CA LEU A 145 8.36 -0.18 -13.98
C LEU A 145 6.96 -0.68 -13.60
N ALA A 146 5.93 0.14 -13.82
CA ALA A 146 4.54 -0.25 -13.53
C ALA A 146 4.08 -1.48 -14.33
N GLN A 147 4.48 -1.58 -15.61
CA GLN A 147 4.17 -2.75 -16.44
C GLN A 147 4.88 -4.00 -15.94
N LYS A 148 6.19 -3.90 -15.62
CA LYS A 148 6.96 -5.02 -15.06
C LYS A 148 6.30 -5.59 -13.80
N LEU A 149 5.89 -4.72 -12.88
CA LEU A 149 5.20 -5.12 -11.64
C LEU A 149 3.84 -5.75 -11.94
N THR A 150 3.06 -5.17 -12.85
CA THR A 150 1.76 -5.71 -13.26
C THR A 150 1.90 -7.10 -13.89
N ASP A 151 2.86 -7.28 -14.79
CA ASP A 151 3.12 -8.56 -15.46
C ASP A 151 3.51 -9.66 -14.48
N ILE A 152 4.37 -9.36 -13.48
CA ILE A 152 4.75 -10.31 -12.43
C ILE A 152 3.51 -10.74 -11.66
N ARG A 153 2.71 -9.77 -11.20
CA ARG A 153 1.51 -10.04 -10.39
C ARG A 153 0.51 -10.89 -11.17
N SER A 154 0.19 -10.50 -12.40
CA SER A 154 -0.74 -11.25 -13.24
C SER A 154 -0.22 -12.62 -13.65
N SER A 155 1.09 -12.78 -13.87
CA SER A 155 1.68 -14.08 -14.17
C SER A 155 1.59 -15.02 -12.97
N TYR A 156 1.84 -14.53 -11.75
CA TYR A 156 1.68 -15.32 -10.53
C TYR A 156 0.23 -15.75 -10.31
N GLN A 157 -0.71 -14.80 -10.44
CA GLN A 157 -2.15 -15.07 -10.29
C GLN A 157 -2.62 -16.15 -11.26
N ARG A 158 -2.26 -16.06 -12.55
CA ARG A 158 -2.61 -17.08 -13.54
C ARG A 158 -1.92 -18.43 -13.30
N ARG A 159 -0.65 -18.42 -12.91
CA ARG A 159 0.15 -19.64 -12.75
C ARG A 159 -0.26 -20.46 -11.53
N PHE A 160 -0.66 -19.80 -10.44
CA PHE A 160 -0.91 -20.45 -9.15
C PHE A 160 -2.34 -20.25 -8.63
N ASP A 161 -3.23 -19.74 -9.47
CA ASP A 161 -4.65 -19.45 -9.16
C ASP A 161 -4.83 -18.58 -7.92
N GLN A 162 -3.96 -17.57 -7.78
CA GLN A 162 -3.95 -16.68 -6.62
C GLN A 162 -4.93 -15.54 -6.79
N GLN A 163 -5.67 -15.22 -5.73
CA GLN A 163 -6.61 -14.09 -5.75
C GLN A 163 -5.87 -12.75 -5.96
N ALA A 164 -4.70 -12.57 -5.35
CA ALA A 164 -3.95 -11.33 -5.42
C ALA A 164 -2.45 -11.53 -5.18
N VAL A 165 -1.66 -10.58 -5.67
CA VAL A 165 -0.29 -10.33 -5.23
C VAL A 165 -0.23 -8.89 -4.73
N GLY A 166 0.23 -8.73 -3.49
CA GLY A 166 0.37 -7.41 -2.86
C GLY A 166 1.55 -6.64 -3.46
N VAL A 167 1.44 -5.32 -3.48
CA VAL A 167 2.55 -4.44 -3.84
C VAL A 167 2.52 -3.19 -2.96
N THR A 168 3.65 -2.81 -2.41
CA THR A 168 3.86 -1.48 -1.80
C THR A 168 5.07 -0.83 -2.46
N ILE A 169 4.98 0.48 -2.68
CA ILE A 169 6.05 1.27 -3.28
C ILE A 169 6.28 2.47 -2.37
N THR A 170 7.51 2.62 -1.87
CA THR A 170 7.88 3.70 -0.97
C THR A 170 9.09 4.43 -1.52
N PRO A 171 9.07 5.78 -1.62
CA PRO A 171 10.25 6.56 -1.94
C PRO A 171 11.36 6.35 -0.89
N SER A 172 12.58 6.14 -1.35
CA SER A 172 13.76 5.92 -0.53
C SER A 172 15.01 6.51 -1.20
N CYS A 173 16.16 6.34 -0.55
CA CYS A 173 17.47 6.53 -1.18
C CYS A 173 18.32 5.30 -0.89
N SER A 174 19.18 4.91 -1.83
CA SER A 174 20.06 3.76 -1.67
C SER A 174 21.45 4.06 -2.21
N ALA A 175 22.47 3.54 -1.52
CA ALA A 175 23.86 3.52 -1.96
C ALA A 175 24.36 2.07 -1.93
N PHE A 176 25.12 1.65 -2.94
CA PHE A 176 25.66 0.30 -3.09
C PHE A 176 27.12 0.36 -3.55
#